data_AF-R7UDX6-F1
#
_entry.id   AF-R7UDX6-F1
#
_cell.length_a   1.000
_cell.length_b   1.000
_cell.length_c   1.000
_cell.angle_alpha   90.00
_cell.angle_beta   90.00
_cell.angle_gamma   90.00
#
_symmetry.space_group_name_H-M   'P 1'
#
loop_
_entity.id
_entity.type
_entity.pdbx_description
1 polymer ?
#
loop_
_entity_poly.entity_id
_entity_poly.type
_entity_poly.pdbx_seq_one_letter_code
_entity_poly.pdbx_strand_id
1 'polypeptide(L)'
;MKWESEGGVADALRMYKQKMTLVCEDNEVTEPAAIARKIKIGLGDEGLRRLNASGLTEQQLQTPTAIWQFLESNLQCRTQPDSSIYYYCNDDDAMQRAMLRMDYCVREMAQWISDNKLKLNDNNSKVIVFNPSNTETPEHFRTFSICGTDIATKTNVKDLGVYFERNLSIEQQVKAICASCYFHLANIGAIRNVKQSRLLLLIKIR
;
A
#
# COMPACT_ATOMS: atom_id res chain seq x y z
N MET A 1 -30.62 22.33 -10.58
CA MET A 1 -29.67 21.36 -11.18
C MET A 1 -28.81 20.85 -10.03
N LYS A 2 -29.11 19.65 -9.51
CA LYS A 2 -28.30 19.04 -8.45
C LYS A 2 -27.08 18.42 -9.11
N TRP A 3 -25.91 19.01 -8.89
CA TRP A 3 -24.63 18.43 -9.28
C TRP A 3 -24.22 17.44 -8.19
N GLU A 4 -24.78 16.23 -8.24
CA GLU A 4 -24.31 15.16 -7.35
C GLU A 4 -22.98 14.64 -7.93
N SER A 5 -21.89 14.88 -7.20
CA SER A 5 -20.56 14.38 -7.56
C SER A 5 -20.43 12.93 -7.09
N GLU A 6 -21.20 12.03 -7.69
CA GLU A 6 -21.00 10.59 -7.58
C GLU A 6 -20.06 10.17 -8.71
N GLY A 7 -18.75 10.26 -8.46
CA GLY A 7 -17.77 9.83 -9.45
C GLY A 7 -16.60 9.17 -8.77
N GLY A 8 -16.57 7.83 -8.79
CA GLY A 8 -15.42 7.06 -8.31
C GLY A 8 -14.18 7.30 -9.18
N VAL A 9 -13.07 6.65 -8.84
CA VAL A 9 -11.80 6.76 -9.60
C VAL A 9 -11.97 6.28 -11.05
N ALA A 10 -12.86 5.31 -11.28
CA ALA A 10 -13.23 4.84 -12.61
C ALA A 10 -13.95 5.93 -13.42
N ASP A 11 -14.85 6.70 -12.79
CA ASP A 11 -15.49 7.84 -13.44
C ASP A 11 -14.50 8.97 -13.73
N ALA A 12 -13.56 9.22 -12.83
CA ALA A 12 -12.50 10.19 -13.06
C ALA A 12 -11.61 9.79 -14.25
N LEU A 13 -11.24 8.50 -14.40
CA LEU A 13 -10.50 8.04 -15.59
C LEU A 13 -11.38 8.17 -16.85
N ARG A 14 -12.65 7.76 -16.79
CA ARG A 14 -13.57 7.88 -17.92
C ARG A 14 -13.69 9.32 -18.39
N MET A 15 -13.89 10.25 -17.47
CA MET A 15 -13.92 11.70 -17.75
C MET A 15 -12.58 12.20 -18.28
N TYR A 16 -11.46 11.72 -17.73
CA TYR A 16 -10.13 12.07 -18.22
C TYR A 16 -9.89 11.60 -19.66
N LYS A 17 -10.26 10.36 -19.99
CA LYS A 17 -10.19 9.78 -21.35
C LYS A 17 -11.03 10.62 -22.33
N GLN A 18 -12.26 10.96 -21.96
CA GLN A 18 -13.13 11.83 -22.75
C GLN A 18 -12.52 13.23 -22.97
N LYS A 19 -12.00 13.85 -21.90
CA LYS A 19 -11.31 15.15 -22.00
C LYS A 19 -10.09 15.08 -22.91
N MET A 20 -9.29 14.01 -22.83
CA MET A 20 -8.13 13.84 -23.69
C MET A 20 -8.52 13.65 -25.16
N THR A 21 -9.61 12.92 -25.45
CA THR A 21 -10.16 12.82 -26.81
C THR A 21 -10.53 14.20 -27.34
N LEU A 22 -11.32 14.98 -26.60
CA LEU A 22 -11.72 16.34 -26.99
C LEU A 22 -10.52 17.26 -27.21
N VAL A 23 -9.48 17.18 -26.36
CA VAL A 23 -8.25 17.95 -26.53
C VAL A 23 -7.49 17.53 -27.79
N CYS A 24 -7.47 16.25 -28.14
CA CYS A 24 -6.81 15.79 -29.36
C CYS A 24 -7.58 16.23 -30.60
N GLU A 25 -8.91 16.19 -30.56
CA GLU A 25 -9.79 16.68 -31.64
C GLU A 25 -9.64 18.19 -31.86
N ASP A 26 -9.72 18.99 -30.80
CA ASP A 26 -9.57 20.46 -30.84
C ASP A 26 -8.20 20.91 -31.37
N ASN A 27 -7.15 20.11 -31.13
CA ASN A 27 -5.79 20.39 -31.59
C ASN A 27 -5.40 19.60 -32.86
N GLU A 28 -6.36 18.95 -33.54
CA GLU A 28 -6.13 18.16 -34.77
C GLU A 28 -5.01 17.10 -34.64
N VAL A 29 -4.82 16.54 -33.45
CA VAL A 29 -3.76 15.57 -33.18
C VAL A 29 -4.23 14.17 -33.52
N THR A 30 -3.72 13.65 -34.64
CA THR A 30 -4.08 12.33 -35.17
C THR A 30 -2.98 11.27 -34.98
N GLU A 31 -1.72 11.68 -34.85
CA GLU A 31 -0.60 10.75 -34.69
C GLU A 31 -0.63 10.02 -33.33
N PRO A 32 -0.59 8.68 -33.30
CA PRO A 32 -0.66 7.91 -32.05
C PRO A 32 0.40 8.30 -31.01
N ALA A 33 1.65 8.55 -31.46
CA ALA A 33 2.73 8.96 -30.58
C ALA A 33 2.48 10.36 -29.97
N ALA A 34 1.85 11.27 -30.72
CA ALA A 34 1.49 12.59 -30.22
C ALA A 34 0.34 12.55 -29.22
N ILE A 35 -0.66 11.69 -29.47
CA ILE A 35 -1.75 11.41 -28.53
C ILE A 35 -1.18 10.81 -27.24
N ALA A 36 -0.29 9.82 -27.33
CA ALA A 36 0.38 9.21 -26.18
C ALA A 36 1.16 10.23 -25.34
N ARG A 37 1.86 11.17 -25.97
CA ARG A 37 2.53 12.28 -25.27
C ARG A 37 1.54 13.15 -24.50
N LYS A 38 0.40 13.52 -25.10
CA LYS A 38 -0.63 14.32 -24.42
C LYS A 38 -1.23 13.58 -23.22
N ILE A 39 -1.47 12.27 -23.34
CA ILE A 39 -1.92 11.44 -22.22
C ILE A 39 -0.87 11.45 -21.09
N LYS A 40 0.41 11.24 -21.40
CA LYS A 40 1.50 11.29 -20.40
C LYS A 40 1.59 12.63 -19.69
N ILE A 41 1.43 13.73 -20.42
CA ILE A 41 1.44 15.09 -19.85
C ILE A 41 0.25 15.26 -18.89
N GLY A 42 -0.96 14.84 -19.29
CA GLY A 42 -2.15 15.01 -18.45
C GLY A 42 -2.21 14.09 -17.23
N LEU A 43 -1.38 13.04 -17.16
CA LEU A 43 -1.24 12.16 -15.98
C LEU A 43 -0.51 12.83 -14.80
N GLY A 44 0.25 13.90 -15.05
CA GLY A 44 1.09 14.55 -14.05
C GLY A 44 2.26 13.69 -13.56
N ASP A 45 3.05 14.24 -12.64
CA ASP A 45 4.34 13.65 -12.22
C ASP A 45 4.23 12.23 -11.64
N GLU A 46 3.19 11.99 -10.84
CA GLU A 46 2.98 10.68 -10.20
C GLU A 46 2.48 9.64 -11.20
N GLY A 47 1.58 10.01 -12.11
CA GLY A 47 1.12 9.10 -13.15
C GLY A 47 2.23 8.75 -14.13
N LEU A 48 3.10 9.71 -14.46
CA LEU A 48 4.27 9.48 -15.31
C LEU A 48 5.31 8.58 -14.62
N ARG A 49 5.57 8.78 -13.32
CA ARG A 49 6.45 7.90 -12.53
C ARG A 49 5.98 6.44 -12.57
N ARG A 50 4.69 6.20 -12.34
CA ARG A 50 4.09 4.85 -12.38
C ARG A 50 4.16 4.23 -13.77
N LEU A 51 3.95 5.04 -14.81
CA LEU A 51 4.05 4.58 -16.19
C LEU A 51 5.50 4.18 -16.53
N ASN A 52 6.51 4.92 -16.07
CA ASN A 52 7.91 4.58 -16.31
C ASN A 52 8.36 3.34 -15.52
N ALA A 53 7.72 3.06 -14.37
CA ALA A 53 7.95 1.86 -13.56
C ALA A 53 7.10 0.65 -13.99
N SER A 54 6.27 0.78 -15.03
CA SER A 54 5.30 -0.24 -15.44
C SER A 54 5.87 -1.48 -16.13
N GLY A 55 7.14 -1.43 -16.55
CA GLY A 55 7.76 -2.46 -17.38
C GLY A 55 7.30 -2.46 -18.85
N LEU A 56 6.47 -1.49 -19.28
CA LEU A 56 6.12 -1.28 -20.68
C LEU A 56 7.36 -0.91 -21.50
N THR A 57 7.45 -1.44 -22.72
CA THR A 57 8.53 -1.08 -23.65
C THR A 57 8.36 0.33 -24.21
N GLU A 58 9.43 0.93 -24.72
CA GLU A 58 9.39 2.27 -25.33
C GLU A 58 8.37 2.36 -26.48
N GLN A 59 8.19 1.27 -27.25
CA GLN A 59 7.17 1.19 -28.30
C GLN A 59 5.74 1.19 -27.73
N GLN A 60 5.51 0.46 -26.63
CA GLN A 60 4.21 0.44 -25.96
C GLN A 60 3.89 1.81 -25.34
N LEU A 61 4.90 2.49 -24.81
CA LEU A 61 4.80 3.85 -24.27
C LEU A 61 4.49 4.91 -25.35
N GLN A 62 4.58 4.59 -26.64
CA GLN A 62 4.16 5.46 -27.74
C GLN A 62 2.76 5.13 -28.26
N THR A 63 2.13 4.08 -27.74
CA THR A 63 0.82 3.61 -28.19
C THR A 63 -0.26 3.99 -27.16
N PRO A 64 -1.23 4.86 -27.52
CA PRO A 64 -2.28 5.30 -26.60
C PRO A 64 -3.05 4.12 -25.98
N THR A 65 -3.36 3.10 -26.78
CA THR A 65 -4.09 1.91 -26.34
C THR A 65 -3.37 1.14 -25.24
N ALA A 66 -2.05 0.98 -25.33
CA ALA A 66 -1.27 0.28 -24.31
C ALA A 66 -1.22 1.08 -23.00
N ILE A 67 -1.11 2.42 -23.09
CA ILE A 67 -1.18 3.31 -21.92
C ILE A 67 -2.55 3.21 -21.25
N TRP A 68 -3.64 3.26 -22.03
CA TRP A 68 -4.99 3.13 -21.48
C TRP A 68 -5.23 1.76 -20.84
N GLN A 69 -4.81 0.68 -21.48
CA GLN A 69 -4.91 -0.67 -20.91
C GLN A 69 -4.15 -0.78 -19.59
N PHE A 70 -2.95 -0.19 -19.50
CA PHE A 70 -2.20 -0.13 -18.24
C PHE A 70 -2.93 0.68 -17.17
N LEU A 71 -3.46 1.85 -17.50
CA LEU A 71 -4.19 2.68 -16.53
C LEU A 71 -5.47 1.98 -16.06
N GLU A 72 -6.23 1.39 -16.99
CA GLU A 72 -7.45 0.63 -16.72
C GLU A 72 -7.18 -0.62 -15.87
N SER A 73 -6.04 -1.30 -16.07
CA SER A 73 -5.64 -2.45 -15.24
C SER A 73 -5.13 -2.04 -13.85
N ASN A 74 -4.48 -0.88 -13.72
CA ASN A 74 -3.97 -0.40 -12.43
C ASN A 74 -5.05 0.32 -11.59
N LEU A 75 -6.11 0.83 -12.21
CA LEU A 75 -7.28 1.34 -11.49
C LEU A 75 -8.05 0.24 -10.77
N GLN A 76 -7.93 -1.00 -11.24
CA GLN A 76 -8.49 -2.21 -10.62
C GLN A 76 -7.64 -2.73 -9.45
N CYS A 77 -6.66 -1.95 -8.96
CA CYS A 77 -5.83 -2.32 -7.83
C CYS A 77 -5.52 -1.09 -6.98
N ARG A 78 -6.55 -0.51 -6.34
CA ARG A 78 -6.30 0.31 -5.15
C ARG A 78 -6.10 -0.60 -3.94
N THR A 79 -4.87 -0.99 -3.68
CA THR A 79 -4.53 -1.58 -2.36
C THR A 79 -4.59 -0.47 -1.32
N GLN A 80 -5.62 -0.48 -0.46
CA GLN A 80 -5.56 -0.30 1.00
C GLN A 80 -6.98 -0.27 1.57
N PRO A 81 -7.23 -1.05 2.63
CA PRO A 81 -6.82 -0.62 3.97
C PRO A 81 -5.84 -1.59 4.64
N ASP A 82 -4.77 -1.05 5.21
CA ASP A 82 -3.94 -1.74 6.20
C ASP A 82 -4.86 -2.13 7.38
N SER A 83 -5.30 -3.37 7.41
CA SER A 83 -6.31 -3.85 8.36
C SER A 83 -5.70 -4.90 9.26
N SER A 84 -5.60 -4.60 10.55
CA SER A 84 -5.13 -5.54 11.57
C SER A 84 -6.32 -6.17 12.28
N ILE A 85 -6.33 -7.50 12.38
CA ILE A 85 -7.37 -8.25 13.08
C ILE A 85 -6.74 -8.84 14.34
N TYR A 86 -7.37 -8.55 15.48
CA TYR A 86 -6.96 -9.08 16.77
C TYR A 86 -8.05 -10.01 17.30
N TYR A 87 -7.64 -11.14 17.86
CA TYR A 87 -8.56 -12.10 18.45
C TYR A 87 -7.98 -12.58 19.77
N TYR A 88 -8.82 -12.57 20.80
CA TYR A 88 -8.45 -13.03 22.12
C TYR A 88 -8.83 -14.50 22.27
N CYS A 89 -7.88 -15.32 22.72
CA CYS A 89 -8.05 -16.76 22.88
C CYS A 89 -7.66 -17.14 24.30
N ASN A 90 -8.56 -17.82 25.01
CA ASN A 90 -8.35 -18.23 26.41
C ASN A 90 -7.69 -19.60 26.55
N ASP A 91 -7.77 -20.42 25.52
CA ASP A 91 -7.29 -21.79 25.46
C ASP A 91 -6.96 -22.17 24.00
N ASP A 92 -6.33 -23.34 23.83
CA ASP A 92 -5.89 -23.84 22.53
C ASP A 92 -7.09 -24.09 21.59
N ASP A 93 -8.22 -24.56 22.10
CA ASP A 93 -9.43 -24.81 21.31
C ASP A 93 -10.03 -23.50 20.77
N ALA A 94 -10.04 -22.44 21.59
CA ALA A 94 -10.46 -21.10 21.20
C ALA A 94 -9.51 -20.53 20.15
N MET A 95 -8.20 -20.81 20.25
CA MET A 95 -7.25 -20.39 19.25
C MET A 95 -7.44 -21.10 17.91
N GLN A 96 -7.68 -22.42 17.93
CA GLN A 96 -8.01 -23.17 16.70
C GLN A 96 -9.31 -22.66 16.05
N ARG A 97 -10.35 -22.40 16.84
CA ARG A 97 -11.60 -21.78 16.32
C ARG A 97 -11.35 -20.39 15.77
N ALA A 98 -10.53 -19.58 16.44
CA ALA A 98 -10.17 -18.25 15.97
C ALA A 98 -9.41 -18.33 14.64
N MET A 99 -8.48 -19.27 14.48
CA MET A 99 -7.76 -19.52 13.23
C MET A 99 -8.70 -19.83 12.07
N LEU A 100 -9.63 -20.78 12.27
CA LEU A 100 -10.63 -21.13 11.25
C LEU A 100 -11.53 -19.94 10.91
N ARG A 101 -11.95 -19.17 11.93
CA ARG A 101 -12.78 -17.98 11.72
C ARG A 101 -12.03 -16.89 10.98
N MET A 102 -10.75 -16.67 11.29
CA MET A 102 -9.89 -15.74 10.59
C MET A 102 -9.71 -16.13 9.12
N ASP A 103 -9.40 -17.39 8.82
CA ASP A 103 -9.29 -17.86 7.44
C ASP A 103 -10.59 -17.62 6.66
N TYR A 104 -11.73 -17.97 7.24
CA TYR A 104 -13.04 -17.71 6.64
C TYR A 104 -13.27 -16.21 6.38
N CYS A 105 -13.05 -15.36 7.38
CA CYS A 105 -13.24 -13.92 7.24
C CYS A 105 -12.29 -13.30 6.20
N VAL A 106 -11.03 -13.74 6.15
CA VAL A 106 -10.08 -13.24 5.15
C VAL A 106 -10.45 -13.70 3.76
N ARG A 107 -10.99 -14.91 3.58
CA ARG A 107 -11.53 -15.37 2.29
C ARG A 107 -12.73 -14.55 1.83
N GLU A 108 -13.68 -14.28 2.71
CA GLU A 108 -14.83 -13.42 2.38
C GLU A 108 -14.37 -12.00 2.01
N MET A 109 -13.43 -11.42 2.76
CA MET A 109 -12.85 -10.13 2.41
C MET A 109 -12.09 -10.19 1.07
N ALA A 110 -11.30 -11.23 0.83
CA ALA A 110 -10.56 -11.39 -0.42
C ALA A 110 -11.52 -11.53 -1.62
N GLN A 111 -12.62 -12.27 -1.46
CA GLN A 111 -13.67 -12.39 -2.46
C GLN A 111 -14.32 -11.03 -2.72
N TRP A 112 -14.73 -10.30 -1.67
CA TRP A 112 -15.31 -8.97 -1.80
C TRP A 112 -14.34 -7.99 -2.47
N ILE A 113 -13.06 -7.99 -2.07
CA ILE A 113 -11.98 -7.19 -2.69
C ILE A 113 -11.87 -7.54 -4.18
N SER A 114 -11.89 -8.82 -4.54
CA SER A 114 -11.84 -9.28 -5.92
C SER A 114 -13.05 -8.85 -6.75
N ASP A 115 -14.26 -9.00 -6.19
CA ASP A 115 -15.52 -8.58 -6.81
C ASP A 115 -15.53 -7.08 -7.10
N ASN A 116 -14.94 -6.29 -6.19
CA ASN A 116 -14.77 -4.84 -6.31
C ASN A 116 -13.55 -4.43 -7.16
N LYS A 117 -12.90 -5.37 -7.86
CA LYS A 117 -11.73 -5.10 -8.70
C LYS A 117 -10.65 -4.38 -7.87
N LEU A 118 -10.29 -4.98 -6.75
CA LEU A 118 -9.15 -4.62 -5.91
C LEU A 118 -8.28 -5.87 -5.74
N LYS A 119 -7.03 -5.68 -5.31
CA LYS A 119 -6.11 -6.78 -5.01
C LYS A 119 -5.71 -6.75 -3.54
N LEU A 120 -5.84 -7.88 -2.85
CA LEU A 120 -5.25 -8.07 -1.54
C LEU A 120 -3.73 -8.25 -1.71
N ASN A 121 -2.92 -7.52 -0.95
CA ASN A 121 -1.48 -7.73 -0.92
C ASN A 121 -1.16 -8.80 0.13
N ASP A 122 -1.47 -10.05 -0.19
CA ASP A 122 -1.27 -11.24 0.63
C ASP A 122 0.19 -11.49 1.01
N ASN A 123 1.13 -11.11 0.15
CA ASN A 123 2.58 -11.22 0.38
C ASN A 123 3.10 -10.46 1.61
N ASN A 124 2.31 -9.52 2.14
CA ASN A 124 2.68 -8.73 3.31
C ASN A 124 1.96 -9.16 4.60
N SER A 125 1.11 -10.19 4.55
CA SER A 125 0.40 -10.70 5.72
C SER A 125 1.41 -11.18 6.78
N LYS A 126 1.30 -10.64 7.99
CA LYS A 126 2.14 -11.02 9.12
C LYS A 126 1.23 -11.53 10.23
N VAL A 127 1.59 -12.68 10.79
CA VAL A 127 0.89 -13.25 11.95
C VAL A 127 1.83 -13.22 13.15
N ILE A 128 1.32 -12.78 14.29
CA ILE A 128 1.98 -12.85 15.58
C ILE A 128 1.04 -13.50 16.58
N VAL A 129 1.56 -14.44 17.35
CA VAL A 129 0.88 -15.04 18.50
C VAL A 129 1.51 -14.45 19.73
N PHE A 130 0.71 -13.80 20.58
CA PHE A 130 1.19 -13.26 21.84
C PHE A 130 1.27 -14.37 22.88
N ASN A 131 2.45 -14.55 23.47
CA ASN A 131 2.71 -15.48 24.54
C ASN A 131 3.51 -14.79 25.66
N PRO A 132 2.82 -14.18 26.66
CA PRO A 132 3.47 -13.47 27.76
C PRO A 132 4.35 -14.36 28.64
N SER A 133 4.08 -15.67 28.67
CA SER A 133 4.81 -16.62 29.52
C SER A 133 6.24 -16.91 29.05
N ASN A 134 6.67 -16.35 27.91
CA ASN A 134 7.97 -16.62 27.27
C ASN A 134 8.24 -18.10 26.94
N THR A 135 7.23 -18.96 27.04
CA THR A 135 7.33 -20.34 26.59
C THR A 135 7.37 -20.41 25.06
N GLU A 136 7.91 -21.49 24.50
CA GLU A 136 7.89 -21.66 23.06
C GLU A 136 6.44 -21.67 22.54
N THR A 137 6.21 -21.03 21.39
CA THR A 137 4.92 -21.14 20.71
C THR A 137 4.68 -22.63 20.39
N PRO A 138 3.53 -23.18 20.81
CA PRO A 138 3.17 -24.56 20.50
C PRO A 138 3.30 -24.83 19.00
N GLU A 139 3.73 -26.03 18.63
CA GLU A 139 4.07 -26.37 17.25
C GLU A 139 2.91 -26.11 16.28
N HIS A 140 1.69 -26.42 16.71
CA HIS A 140 0.45 -26.22 15.95
C HIS A 140 0.06 -24.73 15.78
N PHE A 141 0.76 -23.80 16.43
CA PHE A 141 0.61 -22.36 16.27
C PHE A 141 1.84 -21.70 15.65
N ARG A 142 2.78 -22.48 15.09
CA ARG A 142 3.93 -21.89 14.38
C ARG A 142 3.57 -21.40 12.99
N THR A 143 2.52 -21.94 12.39
CA THR A 143 2.08 -21.64 11.03
C THR A 143 0.56 -21.48 10.98
N PHE A 144 0.09 -20.50 10.21
CA PHE A 144 -1.32 -20.18 10.03
C PHE A 144 -1.65 -20.25 8.55
N SER A 145 -2.59 -21.10 8.16
CA SER A 145 -3.06 -21.14 6.77
C SER A 145 -4.16 -20.08 6.59
N ILE A 146 -3.91 -19.10 5.74
CA ILE A 146 -4.86 -18.02 5.42
C ILE A 146 -5.02 -17.95 3.90
N CYS A 147 -6.24 -18.11 3.40
CA CYS A 147 -6.56 -18.17 1.97
C CYS A 147 -5.77 -19.24 1.20
N GLY A 148 -5.42 -20.35 1.86
CA GLY A 148 -4.61 -21.42 1.26
C GLY A 148 -3.11 -21.14 1.19
N THR A 149 -2.65 -20.04 1.79
CA THR A 149 -1.23 -19.71 1.94
C THR A 149 -0.81 -19.91 3.39
N ASP A 150 0.26 -20.65 3.60
CA ASP A 150 0.82 -20.88 4.92
C ASP A 150 1.74 -19.73 5.35
N ILE A 151 1.39 -19.09 6.46
CA ILE A 151 2.09 -17.94 7.01
C ILE A 151 2.75 -18.32 8.33
N ALA A 152 4.07 -18.26 8.37
CA ALA A 152 4.83 -18.50 9.58
C ALA A 152 4.64 -17.35 10.60
N THR A 153 4.36 -17.72 11.85
CA THR A 153 4.31 -16.76 12.95
C THR A 153 5.65 -16.09 13.18
N LYS A 154 5.59 -14.78 13.45
CA LYS A 154 6.75 -13.97 13.77
C LYS A 154 6.87 -13.78 15.27
N THR A 155 8.09 -13.58 15.72
CA THR A 155 8.40 -13.14 17.09
C THR A 155 8.21 -11.64 17.28
N ASN A 156 8.26 -10.88 16.17
CA ASN A 156 8.10 -9.43 16.15
C ASN A 156 7.39 -9.01 14.86
N VAL A 157 6.36 -8.18 14.99
CA VAL A 157 5.63 -7.57 13.88
C VAL A 157 5.57 -6.07 14.10
N LYS A 158 5.85 -5.31 13.03
CA LYS A 158 5.62 -3.86 13.02
C LYS A 158 4.28 -3.59 12.37
N ASP A 159 3.39 -2.95 13.10
CA ASP A 159 2.08 -2.51 12.62
C ASP A 159 1.84 -1.02 12.92
N LEU A 160 1.42 -0.26 11.92
CA LEU A 160 1.23 1.21 11.96
C LEU A 160 2.38 2.00 12.61
N GLY A 161 3.61 1.50 12.51
CA GLY A 161 4.79 2.16 13.10
C GLY A 161 5.17 1.68 14.50
N VAL A 162 4.36 0.82 15.12
CA VAL A 162 4.58 0.24 16.45
C VAL A 162 5.10 -1.18 16.32
N TYR A 163 6.15 -1.52 17.06
CA TYR A 163 6.65 -2.89 17.18
C TYR A 163 5.85 -3.66 18.23
N PHE A 164 5.35 -4.82 17.84
CA PHE A 164 4.69 -5.79 18.69
C PHE A 164 5.59 -7.01 18.82
N GLU A 165 5.98 -7.36 20.04
CA GLU A 165 6.80 -8.52 20.34
C GLU A 165 5.93 -9.64 20.92
N ARG A 166 6.27 -10.90 20.61
CA ARG A 166 5.53 -12.10 21.05
C ARG A 166 5.28 -12.09 22.56
N ASN A 167 6.29 -11.70 23.32
CA ASN A 167 6.28 -11.67 24.77
C ASN A 167 5.66 -10.39 25.35
N LEU A 168 5.04 -9.55 24.50
CA LEU A 168 4.53 -8.22 24.87
C LEU A 168 5.62 -7.29 25.44
N SER A 169 6.89 -7.57 25.14
CA SER A 169 7.97 -6.62 25.36
C SER A 169 7.76 -5.37 24.52
N ILE A 170 8.14 -4.22 25.09
CA ILE A 170 8.20 -2.92 24.41
C ILE A 170 9.64 -2.52 24.09
N GLU A 171 10.62 -3.38 24.36
CA GLU A 171 12.05 -3.09 24.22
C GLU A 171 12.39 -2.63 22.81
N GLN A 172 11.90 -3.33 21.78
CA GLN A 172 12.17 -2.94 20.40
C GLN A 172 11.55 -1.58 20.06
N GLN A 173 10.34 -1.32 20.56
CA GLN A 173 9.68 -0.03 20.35
C GLN A 173 10.46 1.10 21.01
N VAL A 174 10.94 0.90 22.24
CA VAL A 174 11.78 1.88 22.95
C VAL A 174 13.08 2.12 22.18
N LYS A 175 13.79 1.08 21.75
CA LYS A 175 15.01 1.21 20.95
C LYS A 175 14.77 2.01 19.67
N ALA A 176 13.67 1.73 18.96
CA ALA A 176 13.33 2.42 17.73
C ALA A 176 13.02 3.91 17.96
N ILE A 177 12.29 4.24 19.03
CA ILE A 177 12.01 5.63 19.41
C ILE A 177 13.31 6.34 19.78
N CYS A 178 14.14 5.75 20.66
CA CYS A 178 15.41 6.34 21.08
C CYS A 178 16.33 6.60 19.89
N ALA A 179 16.45 5.65 18.95
CA ALA A 179 17.23 5.81 17.73
C ALA A 179 16.70 6.95 16.85
N SER A 180 15.38 7.05 16.67
CA SER A 180 14.75 8.16 15.94
C SER A 180 15.03 9.50 16.60
N CYS A 181 14.93 9.60 17.93
CA CYS A 181 15.24 10.80 18.68
C CYS A 181 16.71 11.20 18.51
N TYR A 182 17.63 10.23 18.63
CA TYR A 182 19.07 10.47 18.47
C TYR A 182 19.41 10.97 17.07
N PHE A 183 18.80 10.38 16.03
CA PHE A 183 18.92 10.83 14.65
C PHE A 183 18.44 12.28 14.48
N HIS A 184 17.29 12.64 15.04
CA HIS A 184 16.79 14.01 14.98
C HIS A 184 17.67 15.00 15.74
N LEU A 185 18.18 14.63 16.92
CA LEU A 185 19.11 15.45 17.69
C LEU A 185 20.43 15.66 16.95
N ALA A 186 20.97 14.61 16.32
CA ALA A 186 22.17 14.69 15.50
C ALA A 186 21.98 15.65 14.31
N ASN A 187 20.84 15.59 13.63
CA ASN A 187 20.51 16.50 12.53
C ASN A 187 20.41 17.96 13.01
N ILE A 188 19.74 18.21 14.15
CA ILE A 188 19.67 19.56 14.75
C ILE A 188 21.08 20.06 15.10
N GLY A 189 21.91 19.20 15.70
CA GLY A 189 23.31 19.52 16.02
C GLY A 189 24.14 19.86 14.79
N ALA A 190 23.98 19.10 13.70
CA ALA A 190 24.67 19.35 12.43
C ALA A 190 24.26 20.70 11.82
N ILE A 191 22.96 21.02 11.84
CA ILE A 191 22.44 22.31 11.35
C ILE A 191 22.95 23.47 12.21
N ARG A 192 23.03 23.30 13.53
CA ARG A 192 23.51 24.36 14.43
C ARG A 192 24.97 24.77 14.16
N ASN A 193 25.77 23.86 13.60
CA ASN A 193 27.15 24.15 13.20
C ASN A 193 27.26 24.82 11.82
N VAL A 194 26.15 24.93 11.06
CA VAL A 194 26.09 25.71 9.83
C VAL A 194 25.83 27.17 10.21
N LYS A 195 26.89 27.98 10.19
CA LYS A 195 26.81 29.42 10.49
C LYS A 195 25.69 30.10 9.67
N GLN A 196 24.89 30.90 10.36
CA GLN A 196 23.77 31.71 9.86
C GLN A 196 24.09 32.36 8.51
N SER A 197 23.46 31.88 7.42
CA SER A 197 23.20 32.63 6.15
C SER A 197 22.51 31.79 5.06
N ARG A 198 22.03 30.56 5.31
CA ARG A 198 21.35 29.77 4.28
C ARG A 198 20.07 29.13 4.81
N LEU A 199 18.95 29.43 4.15
CA LEU A 199 17.60 28.92 4.43
C LEU A 199 17.61 27.39 4.50
N LEU A 200 16.97 26.83 5.52
CA LEU A 200 16.85 25.39 5.72
C LEU A 200 15.40 24.96 5.48
N LEU A 201 15.15 24.15 4.44
CA LEU A 201 13.84 23.60 4.12
C LEU A 201 13.78 22.14 4.59
N LEU A 202 12.96 21.85 5.61
CA LEU A 202 12.69 20.49 6.06
C LEU A 202 11.37 20.01 5.45
N ILE A 203 11.45 19.11 4.47
CA ILE A 203 10.26 18.45 3.91
C ILE A 203 10.11 17.08 4.56
N LYS A 204 9.01 16.87 5.27
CA LYS A 204 8.61 15.55 5.78
C LYS A 204 7.50 15.00 4.89
N ILE A 205 7.84 13.99 4.08
CA ILE A 205 6.85 13.25 3.28
C ILE A 205 6.42 12.02 4.10
N ARG A 206 5.11 11.81 4.23
CA ARG A 206 4.50 10.55 4.69
C ARG A 206 3.86 9.87 3.50
#